data_AF-A0A0H4BLT2-F1
#
_entry.id   AF-A0A0H4BLT2-F1
#
_cell.length_a   1.000
_cell.length_b   1.000
_cell.length_c   1.000
_cell.angle_alpha   90.00
_cell.angle_beta   90.00
_cell.angle_gamma   90.00
#
_symmetry.space_group_name_H-M   'P 1'
#
loop_
_entity.id
_entity.type
_entity.pdbx_description
1 polymer ?
#
loop_
_entity_poly.entity_id
_entity_poly.type
_entity_poly.pdbx_seq_one_letter_code
_entity_poly.pdbx_strand_id
1 'polypeptide(L)'
;PNNLCCFVCNNYPWESFPSIFELKMLVHLQLRHNSLPHLWTETKHLPSLRRLDLSWSKRLMRTPDFTGMPNLEYVDLYQCSNLEEVHHSLGCCSKVIGLYLNDCKSLKRFPCVNVESLKYLTVQDCSSLEKFPEIHGRMKPEIQIHMQGSGIRELPSSITQYQTHITKLLLWNMKNLVALPSSICRLKSLVSLSVSGCSKLESLPEEIGDLDNLRVLDARDTLILRPPSSIVHLNKLIILMFGGFKDVVNFEFPPVAEGLRSLEHLDLTCCNLIDGGLPEDIGSLSSLKKLDLSRNNFEHLPPSIAQLGALRSLDLKDCQRLTQLPELPPELNELRVDCHMALKFIHDLVTKRKKLGRLKLDDAHNDTIYNLFAHALFQNISSMRHDISASDSLSLRVFTGQLYLVKIPSWFQHQGWDSSVSVNLPGNWYIPDKFLGFAVCYSRSLIDTTAHLIPVCDDGMSCMTWKLALSECDTESSDYSECDIHFFFVPFAALWDTSKANGKTPNDYGIIRLSFSGEEKMYGLRLLYKQGPEVEALLQMRENNNRTFHWDKEDSI
;
A
#
# COMPACT_ATOMS: atom_id res chain seq x y z
N PRO A 1 0.68 -53.23 -19.85
CA PRO A 1 1.17 -51.97 -19.23
C PRO A 1 1.82 -50.96 -20.21
N ASN A 2 2.21 -51.35 -21.42
CA ASN A 2 2.98 -50.48 -22.35
C ASN A 2 2.16 -49.37 -23.05
N ASN A 3 0.84 -49.32 -22.86
CA ASN A 3 -0.07 -48.31 -23.42
C ASN A 3 -0.45 -47.20 -22.41
N LEU A 4 0.26 -47.12 -21.28
CA LEU A 4 0.00 -46.12 -20.25
C LEU A 4 0.40 -44.72 -20.73
N CYS A 5 -0.58 -43.82 -20.88
CA CYS A 5 -0.36 -42.42 -21.26
C CYS A 5 -0.15 -41.50 -20.04
N CYS A 6 -0.62 -41.91 -18.86
CA CYS A 6 -0.54 -41.13 -17.62
C CYS A 6 -0.28 -42.09 -16.46
N PHE A 7 0.74 -41.79 -15.64
CA PHE A 7 1.06 -42.55 -14.45
C PHE A 7 1.13 -41.59 -13.27
N VAL A 8 0.18 -41.72 -12.35
CA VAL A 8 0.08 -40.88 -11.15
C VAL A 8 0.15 -41.78 -9.93
N CYS A 9 1.20 -41.58 -9.12
CA CYS A 9 1.38 -42.28 -7.86
C CYS A 9 1.89 -41.29 -6.81
N ASN A 10 1.13 -41.13 -5.73
CA ASN A 10 1.57 -40.39 -4.56
C ASN A 10 2.05 -41.41 -3.51
N ASN A 11 3.15 -41.12 -2.82
CA ASN A 11 3.79 -42.02 -1.85
C ASN A 11 4.26 -43.34 -2.49
N TYR A 12 5.03 -43.26 -3.58
CA TYR A 12 5.56 -44.45 -4.24
C TYR A 12 6.38 -45.30 -3.25
N PRO A 13 5.98 -46.56 -2.95
CA PRO A 13 6.45 -47.28 -1.77
C PRO A 13 7.72 -48.12 -2.00
N TRP A 14 8.20 -48.22 -3.25
CA TRP A 14 9.32 -49.09 -3.60
C TRP A 14 10.64 -48.32 -3.69
N GLU A 15 11.76 -49.00 -3.39
CA GLU A 15 13.11 -48.43 -3.39
C GLU A 15 13.69 -48.21 -4.80
N SER A 16 13.06 -48.77 -5.83
CA SER A 16 13.43 -48.54 -7.22
C SER A 16 12.20 -48.57 -8.14
N PHE A 17 12.32 -47.88 -9.27
CA PHE A 17 11.33 -47.99 -10.34
C PHE A 17 11.62 -49.25 -11.18
N PRO A 18 10.65 -50.12 -11.51
CA PRO A 18 10.95 -51.41 -12.11
C PRO A 18 11.56 -51.24 -13.51
N SER A 19 12.67 -51.94 -13.74
CA SER A 19 13.47 -51.83 -14.97
C SER A 19 12.73 -52.27 -16.24
N ILE A 20 11.65 -53.04 -16.09
CA ILE A 20 10.89 -53.76 -17.13
C ILE A 20 9.85 -52.86 -17.84
N PHE A 21 9.58 -51.65 -17.33
CA PHE A 21 8.55 -50.79 -17.91
C PHE A 21 9.03 -50.05 -19.19
N GLU A 22 8.55 -50.50 -20.35
CA GLU A 22 8.65 -49.73 -21.61
C GLU A 22 7.55 -48.67 -21.70
N LEU A 23 7.79 -47.50 -21.13
CA LEU A 23 6.83 -46.38 -21.04
C LEU A 23 6.87 -45.47 -22.28
N LYS A 24 6.90 -46.04 -23.48
CA LYS A 24 7.05 -45.29 -24.74
C LYS A 24 5.90 -44.31 -25.02
N MET A 25 4.68 -44.64 -24.56
CA MET A 25 3.46 -43.83 -24.72
C MET A 25 3.20 -42.86 -23.56
N LEU A 26 4.03 -42.85 -22.53
CA LEU A 26 3.77 -42.08 -21.32
C LEU A 26 3.95 -40.58 -21.58
N VAL A 27 2.90 -39.80 -21.32
CA VAL A 27 2.85 -38.34 -21.50
C VAL A 27 3.00 -37.60 -20.19
N HIS A 28 2.46 -38.13 -19.10
CA HIS A 28 2.54 -37.55 -17.77
C HIS A 28 3.02 -38.58 -16.74
N LEU A 29 4.07 -38.25 -16.01
CA LEU A 29 4.60 -39.01 -14.90
C LEU A 29 4.55 -38.15 -13.63
N GLN A 30 3.76 -38.57 -12.66
CA GLN A 30 3.69 -37.96 -11.33
C GLN A 30 4.05 -39.00 -10.27
N LEU A 31 5.11 -38.71 -9.51
CA LEU A 31 5.66 -39.52 -8.44
C LEU A 31 5.87 -38.66 -7.20
N ARG A 32 4.79 -38.08 -6.65
CA ARG A 32 4.91 -37.18 -5.48
C ARG A 32 5.23 -37.94 -4.21
N HIS A 33 5.94 -37.29 -3.29
CA HIS A 33 6.30 -37.87 -1.99
C HIS A 33 7.05 -39.20 -2.11
N ASN A 34 7.78 -39.41 -3.21
CA ASN A 34 8.52 -40.66 -3.36
C ASN A 34 9.76 -40.66 -2.44
N SER A 35 10.14 -41.86 -2.02
CA SER A 35 11.31 -42.08 -1.14
C SER A 35 12.55 -42.53 -1.93
N LEU A 36 12.55 -42.35 -3.25
CA LEU A 36 13.62 -42.80 -4.14
C LEU A 36 14.81 -41.82 -4.06
N PRO A 37 16.03 -42.30 -3.76
CA PRO A 37 17.23 -41.47 -3.86
C PRO A 37 17.53 -41.04 -5.30
N HIS A 38 17.25 -41.94 -6.25
CA HIS A 38 17.37 -41.75 -7.68
C HIS A 38 16.17 -42.40 -8.37
N LEU A 39 15.63 -41.75 -9.41
CA LEU A 39 14.45 -42.27 -10.13
C LEU A 39 14.81 -43.52 -10.97
N TRP A 40 15.89 -43.43 -11.74
CA TRP A 40 16.57 -44.51 -12.44
C TRP A 40 18.04 -44.12 -12.66
N THR A 41 18.92 -45.11 -12.70
CA THR A 41 20.37 -44.93 -12.89
C THR A 41 20.80 -44.95 -14.35
N GLU A 42 20.01 -45.55 -15.23
CA GLU A 42 20.25 -45.62 -16.68
C GLU A 42 19.37 -44.63 -17.44
N THR A 43 19.83 -44.18 -18.60
CA THR A 43 19.04 -43.33 -19.51
C THR A 43 17.78 -44.06 -19.96
N LYS A 44 16.60 -43.55 -19.56
CA LYS A 44 15.30 -44.07 -20.00
C LYS A 44 14.79 -43.28 -21.20
N HIS A 45 14.39 -44.00 -22.25
CA HIS A 45 13.85 -43.42 -23.46
C HIS A 45 12.32 -43.26 -23.36
N LEU A 46 11.86 -42.04 -23.08
CA LEU A 46 10.46 -41.66 -22.88
C LEU A 46 10.06 -40.57 -23.91
N PRO A 47 9.88 -40.94 -25.18
CA PRO A 47 9.74 -39.97 -26.27
C PRO A 47 8.45 -39.15 -26.20
N SER A 48 7.40 -39.68 -25.56
CA SER A 48 6.09 -39.02 -25.45
C SER A 48 5.95 -38.15 -24.20
N LEU A 49 6.92 -38.17 -23.29
CA LEU A 49 6.77 -37.53 -21.98
C LEU A 49 6.81 -36.00 -22.10
N ARG A 50 5.77 -35.36 -21.57
CA ARG A 50 5.60 -33.89 -21.55
C ARG A 50 5.65 -33.32 -20.14
N ARG A 51 5.27 -34.08 -19.12
CA ARG A 51 5.21 -33.60 -17.74
C ARG A 51 5.83 -34.59 -16.77
N LEU A 52 6.79 -34.12 -15.97
CA LEU A 52 7.44 -34.86 -14.90
C LEU A 52 7.24 -34.12 -13.58
N ASP A 53 6.52 -34.73 -12.65
CA ASP A 53 6.28 -34.19 -11.31
C ASP A 53 6.88 -35.13 -10.27
N LEU A 54 7.94 -34.65 -9.61
CA LEU A 54 8.64 -35.35 -8.52
C LEU A 54 8.49 -34.59 -7.20
N SER A 55 7.50 -33.71 -7.09
CA SER A 55 7.34 -32.83 -5.94
C SER A 55 7.23 -33.59 -4.61
N TRP A 56 7.66 -32.96 -3.53
CA TRP A 56 7.70 -33.44 -2.15
C TRP A 56 8.58 -34.68 -1.93
N SER A 57 9.47 -35.01 -2.87
CA SER A 57 10.33 -36.19 -2.79
C SER A 57 11.60 -35.87 -2.01
N LYS A 58 11.51 -35.93 -0.67
CA LYS A 58 12.56 -35.48 0.26
C LYS A 58 13.85 -36.29 0.23
N ARG A 59 13.83 -37.52 -0.29
CA ARG A 59 15.03 -38.38 -0.41
C ARG A 59 15.74 -38.26 -1.76
N LEU A 60 15.12 -37.62 -2.75
CA LEU A 60 15.68 -37.48 -4.09
C LEU A 60 16.96 -36.66 -4.02
N MET A 61 18.10 -37.26 -4.37
CA MET A 61 19.40 -36.58 -4.35
C MET A 61 19.80 -36.04 -5.72
N ARG A 62 19.37 -36.69 -6.81
CA ARG A 62 19.65 -36.29 -8.20
C ARG A 62 18.46 -36.56 -9.11
N THR A 63 18.21 -35.67 -10.06
CA THR A 63 17.20 -35.91 -11.11
C THR A 63 17.68 -36.97 -12.11
N PRO A 64 16.76 -37.62 -12.86
CA PRO A 64 17.14 -38.51 -13.95
C PRO A 64 17.87 -37.79 -15.09
N ASP A 65 18.52 -38.58 -15.95
CA ASP A 65 18.95 -38.13 -17.27
C ASP A 65 17.72 -37.80 -18.15
N PHE A 66 17.72 -36.60 -18.73
CA PHE A 66 16.65 -36.05 -19.57
C PHE A 66 16.88 -36.23 -21.08
N THR A 67 18.02 -36.77 -21.52
CA THR A 67 18.32 -36.95 -22.96
C THR A 67 17.27 -37.80 -23.69
N GLY A 68 16.68 -38.78 -23.01
CA GLY A 68 15.60 -39.62 -23.53
C GLY A 68 14.20 -38.99 -23.51
N MET A 69 14.04 -37.70 -23.16
CA MET A 69 12.76 -37.00 -22.99
C MET A 69 12.66 -35.73 -23.86
N PRO A 70 12.68 -35.87 -25.21
CA PRO A 70 12.76 -34.72 -26.12
C PRO A 70 11.51 -33.81 -26.11
N ASN A 71 10.37 -34.29 -25.60
CA ASN A 71 9.10 -33.56 -25.58
C ASN A 71 8.72 -32.99 -24.21
N LEU A 72 9.68 -32.95 -23.26
CA LEU A 72 9.43 -32.49 -21.91
C LEU A 72 9.09 -30.99 -21.88
N GLU A 73 7.93 -30.65 -21.31
CA GLU A 73 7.39 -29.30 -21.20
C GLU A 73 7.38 -28.79 -19.75
N TYR A 74 7.13 -29.66 -18.77
CA TYR A 74 7.04 -29.26 -17.37
C TYR A 74 7.82 -30.19 -16.48
N VAL A 75 8.62 -29.60 -15.57
CA VAL A 75 9.37 -30.30 -14.54
C VAL A 75 9.08 -29.64 -13.20
N ASP A 76 8.48 -30.40 -12.28
CA ASP A 76 8.16 -29.96 -10.93
C ASP A 76 9.02 -30.72 -9.90
N LEU A 77 9.85 -29.97 -9.19
CA LEU A 77 10.76 -30.43 -8.13
C LEU A 77 10.45 -29.73 -6.80
N TYR A 78 9.24 -29.19 -6.64
CA TYR A 78 8.80 -28.50 -5.42
C TYR A 78 9.05 -29.35 -4.17
N GLN A 79 9.69 -28.81 -3.13
CA GLN A 79 10.01 -29.48 -1.86
C GLN A 79 10.86 -30.77 -1.98
N CYS A 80 11.75 -30.86 -2.98
CA CYS A 80 12.82 -31.86 -3.01
C CYS A 80 14.01 -31.42 -2.13
N SER A 81 13.85 -31.47 -0.81
CA SER A 81 14.80 -30.85 0.14
C SER A 81 16.24 -31.35 0.05
N ASN A 82 16.46 -32.64 -0.21
CA ASN A 82 17.79 -33.25 -0.30
C ASN A 82 18.36 -33.28 -1.73
N LEU A 83 17.69 -32.67 -2.70
CA LEU A 83 18.16 -32.63 -4.08
C LEU A 83 19.46 -31.83 -4.14
N GLU A 84 20.57 -32.46 -4.49
CA GLU A 84 21.89 -31.82 -4.55
C GLU A 84 22.22 -31.30 -5.95
N GLU A 85 21.74 -32.01 -6.97
CA GLU A 85 22.07 -31.75 -8.37
C GLU A 85 20.89 -32.05 -9.29
N VAL A 86 20.61 -31.11 -10.20
CA VAL A 86 19.77 -31.35 -11.36
C VAL A 86 20.68 -31.72 -12.54
N HIS A 87 20.35 -32.82 -13.20
CA HIS A 87 21.18 -33.42 -14.25
C HIS A 87 21.41 -32.43 -15.41
N HIS A 88 22.66 -32.32 -15.86
CA HIS A 88 23.13 -31.38 -16.89
C HIS A 88 22.37 -31.46 -18.22
N SER A 89 21.85 -32.65 -18.57
CA SER A 89 21.06 -32.87 -19.78
C SER A 89 19.78 -32.03 -19.85
N LEU A 90 19.29 -31.46 -18.74
CA LEU A 90 18.12 -30.57 -18.75
C LEU A 90 18.35 -29.35 -19.66
N GLY A 91 19.60 -28.89 -19.79
CA GLY A 91 19.96 -27.81 -20.69
C GLY A 91 19.79 -28.14 -22.18
N CYS A 92 19.71 -29.42 -22.53
CA CYS A 92 19.43 -29.85 -23.90
C CYS A 92 17.93 -29.90 -24.21
N CYS A 93 17.05 -29.76 -23.22
CA CYS A 93 15.61 -29.83 -23.40
C CYS A 93 15.07 -28.51 -23.97
N SER A 94 14.79 -28.45 -25.27
CA SER A 94 14.34 -27.22 -25.96
C SER A 94 12.85 -26.91 -25.82
N LYS A 95 12.04 -27.83 -25.28
CA LYS A 95 10.57 -27.71 -25.18
C LYS A 95 10.06 -27.38 -23.77
N VAL A 96 10.95 -27.22 -22.79
CA VAL A 96 10.55 -26.92 -21.40
C VAL A 96 9.89 -25.55 -21.34
N ILE A 97 8.66 -25.51 -20.86
CA ILE A 97 7.82 -24.33 -20.66
C ILE A 97 7.86 -23.88 -19.19
N GLY A 98 7.84 -24.82 -18.24
CA GLY A 98 7.83 -24.53 -16.81
C GLY A 98 8.80 -25.40 -16.02
N LEU A 99 9.67 -24.77 -15.24
CA LEU A 99 10.64 -25.41 -14.37
C LEU A 99 10.50 -24.86 -12.95
N TYR A 100 10.07 -25.72 -12.02
CA TYR A 100 9.74 -25.32 -10.65
C TYR A 100 10.68 -25.98 -9.64
N LEU A 101 11.54 -25.18 -9.01
CA LEU A 101 12.47 -25.58 -7.94
C LEU A 101 12.23 -24.72 -6.70
N ASN A 102 11.24 -25.09 -5.91
CA ASN A 102 10.98 -24.38 -4.66
C ASN A 102 11.36 -25.29 -3.48
N ASP A 103 11.93 -24.73 -2.43
CA ASP A 103 12.35 -25.40 -1.21
C ASP A 103 13.32 -26.58 -1.42
N CYS A 104 14.17 -26.51 -2.46
CA CYS A 104 15.26 -27.46 -2.70
C CYS A 104 16.52 -27.03 -1.93
N LYS A 105 16.49 -27.17 -0.60
CA LYS A 105 17.50 -26.59 0.32
C LYS A 105 18.93 -27.08 0.09
N SER A 106 19.13 -28.32 -0.32
CA SER A 106 20.44 -28.93 -0.57
C SER A 106 20.99 -28.71 -1.99
N LEU A 107 20.25 -28.02 -2.88
CA LEU A 107 20.63 -27.88 -4.28
C LEU A 107 21.89 -27.03 -4.43
N LYS A 108 22.99 -27.64 -4.86
CA LYS A 108 24.30 -26.99 -5.03
C LYS A 108 24.64 -26.76 -6.50
N ARG A 109 24.24 -27.68 -7.37
CA ARG A 109 24.59 -27.69 -8.80
C ARG A 109 23.30 -27.65 -9.62
N PHE A 110 23.15 -26.58 -10.40
CA PHE A 110 22.02 -26.40 -11.29
C PHE A 110 22.54 -26.21 -12.73
N PRO A 111 21.96 -26.92 -13.73
CA PRO A 111 22.53 -27.01 -15.05
C PRO A 111 22.26 -25.73 -15.87
N CYS A 112 22.83 -25.68 -17.08
CA CYS A 112 22.42 -24.64 -18.01
C CYS A 112 20.93 -24.82 -18.35
N VAL A 113 20.22 -23.72 -18.56
CA VAL A 113 18.78 -23.71 -18.87
C VAL A 113 18.57 -23.21 -20.29
N ASN A 114 17.92 -24.02 -21.13
CA ASN A 114 17.45 -23.57 -22.43
C ASN A 114 16.15 -22.77 -22.26
N VAL A 115 16.15 -21.51 -22.67
CA VAL A 115 15.02 -20.57 -22.50
C VAL A 115 14.20 -20.33 -23.77
N GLU A 116 14.44 -21.03 -24.87
CA GLU A 116 13.69 -20.83 -26.14
C GLU A 116 12.18 -21.11 -26.00
N SER A 117 11.81 -22.08 -25.16
CA SER A 117 10.41 -22.42 -24.87
C SER A 117 9.96 -22.03 -23.47
N LEU A 118 10.88 -21.59 -22.61
CA LEU A 118 10.63 -21.39 -21.18
C LEU A 118 9.77 -20.15 -20.95
N LYS A 119 8.69 -20.32 -20.18
CA LYS A 119 7.82 -19.23 -19.70
C LYS A 119 7.98 -18.99 -18.20
N TYR A 120 8.25 -20.04 -17.42
CA TYR A 120 8.35 -19.95 -15.96
C TYR A 120 9.60 -20.67 -15.46
N LEU A 121 10.46 -19.95 -14.74
CA LEU A 121 11.55 -20.49 -13.95
C LEU A 121 11.39 -20.02 -12.51
N THR A 122 11.08 -20.92 -11.59
CA THR A 122 11.04 -20.59 -10.16
C THR A 122 12.17 -21.30 -9.42
N VAL A 123 13.00 -20.52 -8.73
CA VAL A 123 14.06 -21.02 -7.85
C VAL A 123 13.86 -20.35 -6.49
N GLN A 124 13.04 -20.94 -5.63
CA GLN A 124 12.66 -20.35 -4.35
C GLN A 124 13.21 -21.18 -3.19
N ASP A 125 13.74 -20.53 -2.16
CA ASP A 125 14.27 -21.14 -0.93
C ASP A 125 15.34 -22.23 -1.19
N CYS A 126 16.08 -22.10 -2.29
CA CYS A 126 17.24 -22.93 -2.63
C CYS A 126 18.52 -22.38 -1.98
N SER A 127 18.59 -22.44 -0.65
CA SER A 127 19.62 -21.77 0.14
C SER A 127 21.07 -22.21 -0.15
N SER A 128 21.29 -23.45 -0.61
CA SER A 128 22.64 -23.95 -0.97
C SER A 128 23.07 -23.61 -2.39
N LEU A 129 22.20 -23.03 -3.23
CA LEU A 129 22.53 -22.71 -4.61
C LEU A 129 23.29 -21.39 -4.65
N GLU A 130 24.62 -21.46 -4.72
CA GLU A 130 25.50 -20.28 -4.65
C GLU A 130 25.77 -19.63 -6.01
N LYS A 131 25.52 -20.36 -7.11
CA LYS A 131 25.75 -19.88 -8.48
C LYS A 131 24.45 -19.85 -9.26
N PHE A 132 24.22 -18.73 -9.95
CA PHE A 132 23.11 -18.60 -10.87
C PHE A 132 23.32 -19.50 -12.11
N PRO A 133 22.28 -20.16 -12.64
CA PRO A 133 22.39 -21.00 -13.83
C PRO A 133 22.85 -20.22 -15.07
N GLU A 134 23.73 -20.83 -15.86
CA GLU A 134 23.99 -20.35 -17.21
C GLU A 134 22.73 -20.50 -18.07
N ILE A 135 22.38 -19.46 -18.83
CA ILE A 135 21.19 -19.45 -19.67
C ILE A 135 21.59 -19.49 -21.14
N HIS A 136 20.99 -20.42 -21.89
CA HIS A 136 21.19 -20.58 -23.33
C HIS A 136 19.88 -20.40 -24.11
N GLY A 137 19.98 -19.83 -25.31
CA GLY A 137 18.83 -19.63 -26.20
C GLY A 137 18.18 -18.24 -26.07
N ARG A 138 17.24 -17.96 -26.99
CA ARG A 138 16.57 -16.65 -27.08
C ARG A 138 15.35 -16.60 -26.16
N MET A 139 15.41 -15.77 -25.12
CA MET A 139 14.26 -15.55 -24.23
C MET A 139 13.09 -14.90 -24.97
N LYS A 140 11.88 -15.40 -24.72
CA LYS A 140 10.63 -14.76 -25.16
C LYS A 140 10.25 -13.62 -24.20
N PRO A 141 9.51 -12.60 -24.67
CA PRO A 141 9.13 -11.44 -23.85
C PRO A 141 8.36 -11.80 -22.57
N GLU A 142 7.64 -12.92 -22.57
CA GLU A 142 6.75 -13.34 -21.48
C GLU A 142 7.43 -14.19 -20.40
N ILE A 143 8.75 -14.43 -20.49
CA ILE A 143 9.46 -15.24 -19.51
C ILE A 143 9.43 -14.59 -18.12
N GLN A 144 9.08 -15.37 -17.11
CA GLN A 144 9.09 -14.98 -15.70
C GLN A 144 10.14 -15.80 -14.97
N ILE A 145 11.16 -15.11 -14.46
CA ILE A 145 12.21 -15.69 -13.61
C ILE A 145 11.95 -15.19 -12.20
N HIS A 146 11.57 -16.09 -11.30
CA HIS A 146 11.38 -15.80 -9.89
C HIS A 146 12.48 -16.50 -9.10
N MET A 147 13.39 -15.73 -8.50
CA MET A 147 14.40 -16.25 -7.60
C MET A 147 14.22 -15.65 -6.22
N GLN A 148 13.95 -16.49 -5.23
CA GLN A 148 13.69 -16.09 -3.83
C GLN A 148 14.55 -16.93 -2.88
N GLY A 149 15.15 -16.34 -1.85
CA GLY A 149 15.78 -17.13 -0.78
C GLY A 149 16.96 -18.02 -1.21
N SER A 150 17.61 -17.70 -2.34
CA SER A 150 18.76 -18.47 -2.86
C SER A 150 20.09 -18.08 -2.20
N GLY A 151 21.06 -18.98 -2.24
CA GLY A 151 22.47 -18.71 -1.86
C GLY A 151 23.24 -17.82 -2.85
N ILE A 152 22.64 -17.44 -3.97
CA ILE A 152 23.29 -16.76 -5.10
C ILE A 152 23.82 -15.39 -4.66
N ARG A 153 25.12 -15.17 -4.90
CA ARG A 153 25.82 -13.92 -4.53
C ARG A 153 25.95 -12.92 -5.66
N GLU A 154 26.03 -13.41 -6.89
CA GLU A 154 26.28 -12.62 -8.09
C GLU A 154 25.48 -13.19 -9.27
N LEU A 155 25.04 -12.31 -10.17
CA LEU A 155 24.46 -12.71 -11.45
C LEU A 155 25.55 -12.71 -12.54
N PRO A 156 25.60 -13.72 -13.41
CA PRO A 156 26.60 -13.81 -14.47
C PRO A 156 26.32 -12.77 -15.55
N SER A 157 27.38 -12.23 -16.16
CA SER A 157 27.29 -11.30 -17.29
C SER A 157 26.70 -11.91 -18.58
N SER A 158 26.51 -13.24 -18.60
CA SER A 158 25.90 -14.01 -19.69
C SER A 158 24.36 -14.03 -19.67
N ILE A 159 23.72 -13.75 -18.51
CA ILE A 159 22.40 -13.08 -18.54
C ILE A 159 22.61 -11.83 -19.42
N THR A 160 21.73 -11.23 -20.20
CA THR A 160 22.08 -10.08 -21.10
C THR A 160 22.85 -10.38 -22.39
N GLN A 161 23.77 -11.34 -22.49
CA GLN A 161 24.56 -11.56 -23.73
C GLN A 161 23.68 -11.90 -24.95
N TYR A 162 22.53 -12.56 -24.73
CA TYR A 162 21.60 -13.00 -25.79
C TYR A 162 20.12 -12.65 -25.51
N GLN A 163 19.86 -11.76 -24.54
CA GLN A 163 18.56 -11.68 -23.86
C GLN A 163 17.88 -10.30 -24.00
N THR A 164 17.95 -9.72 -25.20
CA THR A 164 17.45 -8.36 -25.49
C THR A 164 15.94 -8.17 -25.40
N HIS A 165 15.15 -9.23 -25.15
CA HIS A 165 13.68 -9.20 -25.14
C HIS A 165 13.07 -9.38 -23.74
N ILE A 166 13.88 -9.55 -22.68
CA ILE A 166 13.35 -9.65 -21.31
C ILE A 166 12.56 -8.39 -20.99
N THR A 167 11.31 -8.55 -20.56
CA THR A 167 10.45 -7.43 -20.15
C THR A 167 10.32 -7.31 -18.63
N LYS A 168 10.45 -8.42 -17.88
CA LYS A 168 10.34 -8.44 -16.43
C LYS A 168 11.45 -9.29 -15.81
N LEU A 169 12.16 -8.75 -14.82
CA LEU A 169 13.20 -9.46 -14.07
C LEU A 169 12.97 -9.25 -12.57
N LEU A 170 12.63 -10.34 -11.86
CA LEU A 170 12.14 -10.30 -10.47
C LEU A 170 13.05 -11.14 -9.58
N LEU A 171 13.91 -10.45 -8.83
CA LEU A 171 15.02 -11.01 -8.03
C LEU A 171 14.74 -10.87 -6.51
N TRP A 172 13.48 -10.98 -6.12
CA TRP A 172 13.04 -10.68 -4.75
C TRP A 172 13.72 -11.54 -3.69
N ASN A 173 14.10 -10.95 -2.57
CA ASN A 173 14.60 -11.65 -1.39
C ASN A 173 15.83 -12.53 -1.68
N MET A 174 16.67 -12.16 -2.64
CA MET A 174 17.99 -12.74 -2.83
C MET A 174 18.95 -12.17 -1.76
N LYS A 175 18.80 -12.65 -0.52
CA LYS A 175 19.50 -12.14 0.69
C LYS A 175 21.02 -12.12 0.61
N ASN A 176 21.62 -12.86 -0.34
CA ASN A 176 23.06 -12.95 -0.53
C ASN A 176 23.57 -12.17 -1.75
N LEU A 177 22.69 -11.60 -2.57
CA LEU A 177 23.07 -10.83 -3.76
C LEU A 177 23.76 -9.53 -3.33
N VAL A 178 25.01 -9.35 -3.73
CA VAL A 178 25.83 -8.19 -3.31
C VAL A 178 25.85 -7.09 -4.37
N ALA A 179 25.81 -7.48 -5.65
CA ALA A 179 25.85 -6.55 -6.77
C ALA A 179 25.07 -7.09 -7.97
N LEU A 180 24.55 -6.17 -8.79
CA LEU A 180 24.08 -6.49 -10.14
C LEU A 180 25.22 -6.27 -11.14
N PRO A 181 25.38 -7.14 -12.15
CA PRO A 181 26.36 -6.91 -13.21
C PRO A 181 25.94 -5.69 -14.05
N SER A 182 26.89 -4.83 -14.43
CA SER A 182 26.62 -3.66 -15.29
C SER A 182 25.99 -4.03 -16.64
N SER A 183 26.19 -5.28 -17.08
CA SER A 183 25.56 -5.80 -18.29
C SER A 183 24.03 -5.81 -18.22
N ILE A 184 23.41 -5.79 -17.02
CA ILE A 184 21.94 -5.66 -16.83
C ILE A 184 21.36 -4.46 -17.56
N CYS A 185 22.12 -3.36 -17.66
CA CYS A 185 21.75 -2.12 -18.34
C CYS A 185 21.65 -2.28 -19.87
N ARG A 186 22.11 -3.41 -20.43
CA ARG A 186 21.95 -3.76 -21.85
C ARG A 186 20.57 -4.35 -22.17
N LEU A 187 19.75 -4.65 -21.16
CA LEU A 187 18.40 -5.20 -21.33
C LEU A 187 17.40 -4.10 -21.76
N LYS A 188 17.56 -3.57 -22.97
CA LYS A 188 16.78 -2.42 -23.47
C LYS A 188 15.26 -2.64 -23.55
N SER A 189 14.77 -3.90 -23.53
CA SER A 189 13.33 -4.22 -23.48
C SER A 189 12.75 -4.31 -22.07
N LEU A 190 13.57 -4.14 -21.03
CA LEU A 190 13.15 -4.33 -19.64
C LEU A 190 12.15 -3.23 -19.25
N VAL A 191 10.97 -3.67 -18.78
CA VAL A 191 9.85 -2.83 -18.34
C VAL A 191 9.73 -2.83 -16.82
N SER A 192 10.08 -3.93 -16.16
CA SER A 192 10.05 -4.04 -14.71
C SER A 192 11.28 -4.76 -14.17
N LEU A 193 11.95 -4.12 -13.22
CA LEU A 193 13.06 -4.68 -12.46
C LEU A 193 12.69 -4.62 -10.97
N SER A 194 12.79 -5.74 -10.29
CA SER A 194 12.71 -5.73 -8.83
C SER A 194 13.85 -6.53 -8.21
N VAL A 195 14.48 -5.90 -7.23
CA VAL A 195 15.52 -6.45 -6.35
C VAL A 195 15.11 -6.30 -4.89
N SER A 196 13.81 -6.17 -4.63
CA SER A 196 13.33 -5.93 -3.27
C SER A 196 13.66 -7.10 -2.34
N GLY A 197 14.12 -6.82 -1.12
CA GLY A 197 14.56 -7.85 -0.16
C GLY A 197 15.98 -8.38 -0.40
N CYS A 198 16.72 -7.84 -1.38
CA CYS A 198 18.14 -8.14 -1.55
C CYS A 198 18.97 -7.42 -0.46
N SER A 199 18.93 -7.96 0.75
CA SER A 199 19.44 -7.33 1.98
C SER A 199 20.96 -7.06 2.03
N LYS A 200 21.72 -7.48 1.02
CA LYS A 200 23.16 -7.22 0.89
C LYS A 200 23.52 -6.41 -0.37
N LEU A 201 22.53 -6.01 -1.17
CA LEU A 201 22.75 -5.25 -2.39
C LEU A 201 23.03 -3.79 -2.01
N GLU A 202 24.26 -3.33 -2.23
CA GLU A 202 24.71 -2.00 -1.79
C GLU A 202 24.59 -0.93 -2.88
N SER A 203 24.54 -1.33 -4.15
CA SER A 203 24.48 -0.39 -5.28
C SER A 203 23.75 -0.97 -6.50
N LEU A 204 23.19 -0.07 -7.30
CA LEU A 204 22.78 -0.35 -8.68
C LEU A 204 23.92 0.07 -9.63
N PRO A 205 24.03 -0.52 -10.84
CA PRO A 205 25.03 -0.10 -11.81
C PRO A 205 24.83 1.36 -12.24
N GLU A 206 25.93 2.08 -12.47
CA GLU A 206 25.88 3.49 -12.87
C GLU A 206 25.20 3.69 -14.22
N GLU A 207 25.13 2.68 -15.08
CA GLU A 207 24.44 2.75 -16.37
C GLU A 207 22.94 2.40 -16.28
N ILE A 208 22.33 2.29 -15.08
CA ILE A 208 20.91 1.89 -14.95
C ILE A 208 19.97 2.81 -15.74
N GLY A 209 20.34 4.09 -15.88
CA GLY A 209 19.65 5.09 -16.69
C GLY A 209 19.49 4.72 -18.18
N ASP A 210 20.28 3.78 -18.68
CA ASP A 210 20.20 3.28 -20.06
C ASP A 210 18.96 2.40 -20.29
N LEU A 211 18.20 2.03 -19.27
CA LEU A 211 17.01 1.20 -19.42
C LEU A 211 15.79 2.02 -19.91
N ASP A 212 15.83 2.43 -21.18
CA ASP A 212 14.88 3.36 -21.83
C ASP A 212 13.40 2.95 -21.80
N ASN A 213 13.09 1.68 -21.49
CA ASN A 213 11.73 1.14 -21.42
C ASN A 213 11.27 0.80 -19.99
N LEU A 214 12.11 1.03 -18.98
CA LEU A 214 11.80 0.69 -17.61
C LEU A 214 10.66 1.57 -17.09
N ARG A 215 9.61 0.92 -16.57
CA ARG A 215 8.41 1.55 -16.00
C ARG A 215 8.31 1.34 -14.49
N VAL A 216 8.87 0.24 -13.97
CA VAL A 216 8.84 -0.10 -12.55
C VAL A 216 10.23 -0.52 -12.09
N LEU A 217 10.74 0.15 -11.05
CA LEU A 217 11.95 -0.21 -10.33
C LEU A 217 11.64 -0.31 -8.84
N ASP A 218 11.72 -1.52 -8.29
CA ASP A 218 11.50 -1.77 -6.85
C ASP A 218 12.78 -2.32 -6.21
N ALA A 219 13.40 -1.49 -5.38
CA ALA A 219 14.63 -1.75 -4.64
C ALA A 219 14.45 -1.57 -3.12
N ARG A 220 13.23 -1.79 -2.60
CA ARG A 220 12.96 -1.80 -1.15
C ARG A 220 13.70 -2.93 -0.45
N ASP A 221 13.98 -2.78 0.84
CA ASP A 221 14.74 -3.72 1.66
C ASP A 221 16.10 -4.08 1.03
N THR A 222 16.81 -3.07 0.49
CA THR A 222 18.21 -3.15 0.01
C THR A 222 19.13 -2.18 0.75
N LEU A 223 20.45 -2.41 0.72
CA LEU A 223 21.44 -1.49 1.30
C LEU A 223 21.83 -0.36 0.33
N ILE A 224 21.01 -0.06 -0.67
CA ILE A 224 21.25 1.03 -1.62
C ILE A 224 20.99 2.35 -0.89
N LEU A 225 22.07 3.05 -0.53
CA LEU A 225 22.01 4.34 0.18
C LEU A 225 22.00 5.53 -0.77
N ARG A 226 22.62 5.38 -1.94
CA ARG A 226 22.71 6.38 -2.99
C ARG A 226 22.39 5.70 -4.31
N PRO A 227 21.21 5.92 -4.90
CA PRO A 227 20.97 5.44 -6.24
C PRO A 227 21.93 6.16 -7.23
N PRO A 228 22.34 5.48 -8.32
CA PRO A 228 23.26 6.02 -9.30
C PRO A 228 22.70 7.29 -9.94
N SER A 229 23.58 8.21 -10.32
CA SER A 229 23.17 9.51 -10.86
C SER A 229 22.34 9.37 -12.14
N SER A 230 22.64 8.35 -12.95
CA SER A 230 21.91 8.07 -14.19
C SER A 230 20.46 7.64 -13.99
N ILE A 231 20.03 7.26 -12.77
CA ILE A 231 18.64 6.82 -12.52
C ILE A 231 17.62 7.87 -13.00
N VAL A 232 18.03 9.14 -13.02
CA VAL A 232 17.19 10.25 -13.45
C VAL A 232 16.87 10.18 -14.94
N HIS A 233 17.71 9.58 -15.76
CA HIS A 233 17.50 9.44 -17.20
C HIS A 233 16.35 8.48 -17.56
N LEU A 234 15.79 7.74 -16.59
CA LEU A 234 14.66 6.82 -16.77
C LEU A 234 13.34 7.56 -17.00
N ASN A 235 13.20 8.21 -18.15
CA ASN A 235 12.08 9.10 -18.46
C ASN A 235 10.73 8.40 -18.68
N LYS A 236 10.69 7.07 -18.79
CA LYS A 236 9.46 6.26 -18.85
C LYS A 236 9.11 5.57 -17.52
N LEU A 237 9.91 5.78 -16.48
CA LEU A 237 9.67 5.21 -15.17
C LEU A 237 8.40 5.80 -14.57
N ILE A 238 7.52 4.95 -14.07
CA ILE A 238 6.23 5.31 -13.46
C ILE A 238 6.30 5.10 -11.95
N ILE A 239 6.92 4.00 -11.53
CA ILE A 239 7.02 3.61 -10.12
C ILE A 239 8.50 3.40 -9.76
N LEU A 240 8.93 4.11 -8.72
CA LEU A 240 10.25 3.98 -8.11
C LEU A 240 10.11 3.77 -6.61
N MET A 241 10.68 2.69 -6.09
CA MET A 241 10.58 2.35 -4.68
C MET A 241 11.95 2.05 -4.07
N PHE A 242 12.29 2.77 -3.02
CA PHE A 242 13.38 2.48 -2.07
C PHE A 242 12.80 2.44 -0.66
N GLY A 243 13.48 1.76 0.28
CA GLY A 243 13.02 1.71 1.66
C GLY A 243 13.52 0.51 2.43
N GLY A 244 13.13 0.39 3.70
CA GLY A 244 13.16 -0.90 4.42
C GLY A 244 14.34 -1.17 5.35
N PHE A 245 15.33 -0.28 5.44
CA PHE A 245 16.44 -0.43 6.40
C PHE A 245 16.43 0.66 7.46
N LYS A 246 16.23 0.25 8.71
CA LYS A 246 16.46 1.09 9.89
C LYS A 246 17.90 0.88 10.37
N ASP A 247 18.55 1.97 10.79
CA ASP A 247 19.68 1.99 11.74
C ASP A 247 21.14 1.89 11.25
N VAL A 248 21.55 2.36 10.06
CA VAL A 248 23.01 2.40 9.77
C VAL A 248 23.53 3.65 9.07
N VAL A 249 22.87 4.18 8.03
CA VAL A 249 23.38 5.33 7.26
C VAL A 249 22.22 6.12 6.66
N ASN A 250 22.46 7.39 6.33
CA ASN A 250 21.48 8.27 5.70
C ASN A 250 21.38 7.97 4.20
N PHE A 251 20.15 7.89 3.70
CA PHE A 251 19.87 7.79 2.28
C PHE A 251 19.90 9.19 1.63
N GLU A 252 20.45 9.28 0.43
CA GLU A 252 20.49 10.51 -0.36
C GLU A 252 19.97 10.21 -1.77
N PHE A 253 18.89 10.89 -2.15
CA PHE A 253 18.31 10.79 -3.49
C PHE A 253 18.96 11.81 -4.44
N PRO A 254 19.32 11.43 -5.67
CA PRO A 254 20.05 12.30 -6.60
C PRO A 254 19.20 13.47 -7.09
N PRO A 255 19.82 14.58 -7.54
CA PRO A 255 19.13 15.72 -8.15
C PRO A 255 18.31 15.30 -9.37
N VAL A 256 17.05 15.72 -9.44
CA VAL A 256 16.08 15.21 -10.43
C VAL A 256 15.75 16.17 -11.58
N ALA A 257 16.31 17.38 -11.60
CA ALA A 257 15.97 18.41 -12.58
C ALA A 257 16.07 17.97 -14.05
N GLU A 258 16.93 17.00 -14.36
CA GLU A 258 17.22 16.57 -15.72
C GLU A 258 16.32 15.42 -16.22
N GLY A 259 15.46 14.83 -15.37
CA GLY A 259 14.80 13.57 -15.73
C GLY A 259 13.56 13.15 -14.93
N LEU A 260 13.29 11.83 -14.90
CA LEU A 260 12.12 11.20 -14.26
C LEU A 260 10.75 11.78 -14.69
N ARG A 261 10.64 12.20 -15.95
CA ARG A 261 9.48 12.97 -16.47
C ARG A 261 8.13 12.27 -16.39
N SER A 262 8.11 10.93 -16.36
CA SER A 262 6.88 10.13 -16.28
C SER A 262 6.62 9.54 -14.89
N LEU A 263 7.44 9.89 -13.88
CA LEU A 263 7.34 9.28 -12.56
C LEU A 263 6.04 9.70 -11.89
N GLU A 264 5.19 8.73 -11.57
CA GLU A 264 3.89 8.97 -10.93
C GLU A 264 3.88 8.57 -9.46
N HIS A 265 4.69 7.58 -9.08
CA HIS A 265 4.78 7.09 -7.71
C HIS A 265 6.24 6.96 -7.26
N LEU A 266 6.57 7.68 -6.19
CA LEU A 266 7.85 7.59 -5.51
C LEU A 266 7.61 7.13 -4.06
N ASP A 267 8.18 5.99 -3.70
CA ASP A 267 8.18 5.44 -2.34
C ASP A 267 9.60 5.48 -1.78
N LEU A 268 9.79 6.25 -0.71
CA LEU A 268 11.04 6.35 0.05
C LEU A 268 10.78 6.07 1.55
N THR A 269 9.84 5.17 1.84
CA THR A 269 9.45 4.78 3.19
C THR A 269 10.61 4.13 3.94
N CYS A 270 10.84 4.48 5.21
CA CYS A 270 11.91 3.86 6.01
C CYS A 270 13.30 3.96 5.35
N CYS A 271 13.61 5.07 4.66
CA CYS A 271 14.91 5.30 4.03
C CYS A 271 15.94 5.96 4.97
N ASN A 272 15.56 6.35 6.19
CA ASN A 272 16.40 7.17 7.07
C ASN A 272 16.87 8.47 6.38
N LEU A 273 15.97 9.11 5.63
CA LEU A 273 16.19 10.45 5.06
C LEU A 273 16.40 11.46 6.20
N ILE A 274 17.43 12.29 6.07
CA ILE A 274 17.67 13.49 6.88
C ILE A 274 17.59 14.75 5.99
N ASP A 275 17.78 15.94 6.55
CA ASP A 275 17.89 17.17 5.77
C ASP A 275 19.00 17.05 4.72
N GLY A 276 18.68 17.38 3.46
CA GLY A 276 19.55 17.17 2.30
C GLY A 276 19.49 15.77 1.68
N GLY A 277 18.79 14.81 2.30
CA GLY A 277 18.56 13.48 1.73
C GLY A 277 17.56 13.47 0.57
N LEU A 278 16.62 14.41 0.55
CA LEU A 278 15.79 14.73 -0.62
C LEU A 278 16.43 15.88 -1.39
N PRO A 279 16.45 15.85 -2.72
CA PRO A 279 17.07 16.90 -3.50
C PRO A 279 16.19 18.17 -3.52
N GLU A 280 16.83 19.33 -3.54
CA GLU A 280 16.15 20.63 -3.56
C GLU A 280 15.32 20.86 -4.84
N ASP A 281 15.56 20.09 -5.89
CA ASP A 281 14.83 20.16 -7.16
C ASP A 281 13.72 19.10 -7.29
N ILE A 282 13.33 18.41 -6.21
CA ILE A 282 12.25 17.40 -6.20
C ILE A 282 10.95 17.92 -6.83
N GLY A 283 10.68 19.22 -6.69
CA GLY A 283 9.57 19.92 -7.33
C GLY A 283 9.50 19.82 -8.87
N SER A 284 10.60 19.43 -9.53
CA SER A 284 10.67 19.24 -10.98
C SER A 284 9.90 18.00 -11.48
N LEU A 285 9.51 17.09 -10.58
CA LEU A 285 8.75 15.87 -10.89
C LEU A 285 7.27 16.17 -11.20
N SER A 286 7.04 16.80 -12.35
CA SER A 286 5.72 17.30 -12.77
C SER A 286 4.62 16.25 -12.92
N SER A 287 4.96 14.97 -13.08
CA SER A 287 4.00 13.86 -13.21
C SER A 287 3.71 13.14 -11.89
N LEU A 288 4.38 13.50 -10.80
CA LEU A 288 4.32 12.77 -9.53
C LEU A 288 2.95 12.92 -8.89
N LYS A 289 2.24 11.80 -8.69
CA LYS A 289 0.88 11.76 -8.10
C LYS A 289 0.91 11.28 -6.65
N LYS A 290 1.82 10.37 -6.30
CA LYS A 290 1.95 9.82 -4.95
C LYS A 290 3.40 9.83 -4.47
N LEU A 291 3.63 10.46 -3.33
CA LEU A 291 4.93 10.54 -2.66
C LEU A 291 4.81 9.97 -1.25
N ASP A 292 5.53 8.88 -0.98
CA ASP A 292 5.61 8.29 0.35
C ASP A 292 6.98 8.58 0.97
N LEU A 293 6.98 9.34 2.06
CA LEU A 293 8.16 9.70 2.84
C LEU A 293 8.02 9.21 4.29
N SER A 294 7.11 8.28 4.55
CA SER A 294 6.83 7.83 5.91
C SER A 294 8.05 7.19 6.59
N ARG A 295 8.09 7.27 7.92
CA ARG A 295 9.11 6.65 8.79
C ARG A 295 10.53 7.14 8.49
N ASN A 296 10.70 8.43 8.22
CA ASN A 296 11.98 9.09 7.99
C ASN A 296 12.33 10.09 9.10
N ASN A 297 13.58 10.58 9.10
CA ASN A 297 14.19 11.33 10.21
C ASN A 297 14.58 12.78 9.86
N PHE A 298 14.07 13.33 8.76
CA PHE A 298 14.30 14.72 8.37
C PHE A 298 13.57 15.67 9.30
N GLU A 299 14.16 16.85 9.51
CA GLU A 299 13.58 17.95 10.27
C GLU A 299 12.82 18.90 9.34
N HIS A 300 13.28 19.01 8.09
CA HIS A 300 12.72 19.90 7.07
C HIS A 300 12.52 19.17 5.74
N LEU A 301 11.44 19.51 5.07
CA LEU A 301 11.18 19.12 3.68
C LEU A 301 11.65 20.24 2.73
N PRO A 302 12.18 19.90 1.53
CA PRO A 302 12.64 20.91 0.59
C PRO A 302 11.47 21.80 0.13
N PRO A 303 11.64 23.13 0.02
CA PRO A 303 10.57 24.04 -0.37
C PRO A 303 9.95 23.74 -1.74
N SER A 304 10.72 23.12 -2.64
CA SER A 304 10.25 22.76 -3.98
C SER A 304 9.15 21.70 -3.98
N ILE A 305 8.86 21.00 -2.87
CA ILE A 305 7.69 20.12 -2.76
C ILE A 305 6.42 20.87 -3.16
N ALA A 306 6.28 22.16 -2.84
CA ALA A 306 5.13 22.98 -3.23
C ALA A 306 4.91 23.05 -4.76
N GLN A 307 5.94 22.78 -5.56
CA GLN A 307 5.92 22.85 -7.03
C GLN A 307 5.43 21.55 -7.69
N LEU A 308 5.20 20.47 -6.92
CA LEU A 308 4.69 19.19 -7.42
C LEU A 308 3.23 19.30 -7.87
N GLY A 309 2.99 19.89 -9.05
CA GLY A 309 1.66 20.30 -9.52
C GLY A 309 0.66 19.16 -9.75
N ALA A 310 1.11 17.91 -9.88
CA ALA A 310 0.25 16.74 -10.05
C ALA A 310 0.07 15.91 -8.76
N LEU A 311 0.70 16.30 -7.65
CA LEU A 311 0.73 15.49 -6.44
C LEU A 311 -0.65 15.46 -5.78
N ARG A 312 -1.20 14.25 -5.62
CA ARG A 312 -2.51 14.00 -5.03
C ARG A 312 -2.42 13.43 -3.63
N SER A 313 -1.37 12.67 -3.34
CA SER A 313 -1.17 11.98 -2.06
C SER A 313 0.27 12.16 -1.57
N LEU A 314 0.39 12.61 -0.32
CA LEU A 314 1.66 12.74 0.41
C LEU A 314 1.56 11.99 1.74
N ASP A 315 2.47 11.06 1.99
CA ASP A 315 2.56 10.31 3.25
C ASP A 315 3.78 10.77 4.07
N LEU A 316 3.52 11.27 5.27
CA LEU A 316 4.50 11.72 6.27
C LEU A 316 4.30 10.99 7.62
N LYS A 317 3.66 9.83 7.61
CA LYS A 317 3.48 9.00 8.81
C LYS A 317 4.82 8.71 9.48
N ASP A 318 4.87 8.69 10.81
CA ASP A 318 6.04 8.39 11.63
C ASP A 318 7.28 9.28 11.35
N CYS A 319 7.13 10.49 10.78
CA CYS A 319 8.23 11.46 10.60
C CYS A 319 8.48 12.30 11.86
N GLN A 320 8.91 11.66 12.96
CA GLN A 320 8.90 12.24 14.31
C GLN A 320 9.75 13.51 14.50
N ARG A 321 10.78 13.73 13.67
CA ARG A 321 11.69 14.88 13.77
C ARG A 321 11.22 16.11 13.00
N LEU A 322 10.18 15.99 12.16
CA LEU A 322 9.67 17.08 11.34
C LEU A 322 9.25 18.27 12.22
N THR A 323 9.90 19.42 12.03
CA THR A 323 9.69 20.62 12.86
C THR A 323 8.58 21.51 12.32
N GLN A 324 8.38 21.52 11.00
CA GLN A 324 7.40 22.34 10.29
C GLN A 324 6.90 21.63 9.02
N LEU A 325 5.66 21.94 8.59
CA LEU A 325 5.14 21.48 7.30
C LEU A 325 5.47 22.51 6.20
N PRO A 326 6.08 22.11 5.07
CA PRO A 326 6.37 23.00 3.95
C PRO A 326 5.07 23.45 3.29
N GLU A 327 5.14 24.45 2.40
CA GLU A 327 4.02 24.72 1.51
C GLU A 327 3.62 23.46 0.74
N LEU A 328 2.34 23.07 0.86
CA LEU A 328 1.83 21.88 0.21
C LEU A 328 1.43 22.20 -1.23
N PRO A 329 1.56 21.24 -2.16
CA PRO A 329 1.14 21.41 -3.54
C PRO A 329 -0.32 21.85 -3.68
N PRO A 330 -0.66 22.61 -4.75
CA PRO A 330 -2.01 23.13 -4.95
C PRO A 330 -3.06 22.03 -5.17
N GLU A 331 -2.69 20.92 -5.80
CA GLU A 331 -3.58 19.80 -6.14
C GLU A 331 -3.55 18.66 -5.11
N LEU A 332 -2.88 18.86 -3.96
CA LEU A 332 -2.78 17.85 -2.92
C LEU A 332 -4.15 17.61 -2.28
N ASN A 333 -4.71 16.43 -2.53
CA ASN A 333 -5.99 16.02 -1.96
C ASN A 333 -5.82 15.31 -0.62
N GLU A 334 -4.86 14.39 -0.50
CA GLU A 334 -4.67 13.53 0.67
C GLU A 334 -3.30 13.74 1.31
N LEU A 335 -3.29 14.04 2.61
CA LEU A 335 -2.10 14.08 3.46
C LEU A 335 -2.24 13.01 4.55
N ARG A 336 -1.25 12.14 4.69
CA ARG A 336 -1.20 11.12 5.76
C ARG A 336 -0.15 11.51 6.79
N VAL A 337 -0.54 11.53 8.07
CA VAL A 337 0.31 11.92 9.21
C VAL A 337 -0.11 11.16 10.46
N ASP A 338 0.73 11.11 11.48
CA ASP A 338 0.31 10.58 12.79
C ASP A 338 -0.57 11.59 13.54
N CYS A 339 -1.41 11.11 14.44
CA CYS A 339 -2.23 11.96 15.32
C CYS A 339 -1.40 12.98 16.10
N HIS A 340 -0.23 12.59 16.61
CA HIS A 340 0.68 13.48 17.34
C HIS A 340 1.20 14.63 16.46
N MET A 341 1.54 14.33 15.21
CA MET A 341 2.00 15.31 14.24
C MET A 341 0.86 16.24 13.82
N ALA A 342 -0.33 15.69 13.60
CA ALA A 342 -1.51 16.46 13.29
C ALA A 342 -1.88 17.42 14.42
N LEU A 343 -1.77 17.00 15.68
CA LEU A 343 -1.93 17.85 16.86
C LEU A 343 -0.88 18.97 16.90
N LYS A 344 0.39 18.62 16.67
CA LYS A 344 1.50 19.60 16.62
C LYS A 344 1.26 20.70 15.58
N PHE A 345 0.70 20.35 14.43
CA PHE A 345 0.48 21.26 13.30
C PHE A 345 -0.99 21.64 13.10
N ILE A 346 -1.87 21.43 14.09
CA ILE A 346 -3.32 21.54 13.91
C ILE A 346 -3.72 22.95 13.44
N HIS A 347 -3.10 23.98 13.99
CA HIS A 347 -3.37 25.36 13.62
C HIS A 347 -3.04 25.63 12.15
N ASP A 348 -1.88 25.18 11.67
CA ASP A 348 -1.43 25.37 10.29
C ASP A 348 -2.24 24.53 9.31
N LEU A 349 -2.58 23.29 9.69
CA LEU A 349 -3.48 22.44 8.92
C LEU A 349 -4.81 23.14 8.72
N VAL A 350 -5.43 23.64 9.79
CA VAL A 350 -6.74 24.35 9.72
C VAL A 350 -6.63 25.65 8.92
N THR A 351 -5.65 26.51 9.21
CA THR A 351 -5.62 27.90 8.69
C THR A 351 -4.92 28.06 7.34
N LYS A 352 -3.81 27.36 7.10
CA LYS A 352 -2.97 27.55 5.90
C LYS A 352 -3.28 26.56 4.78
N ARG A 353 -3.78 25.36 5.09
CA ARG A 353 -3.98 24.27 4.10
C ARG A 353 -5.39 24.20 3.55
N LYS A 354 -5.84 25.29 2.92
CA LYS A 354 -7.20 25.44 2.39
C LYS A 354 -7.60 24.35 1.41
N LYS A 355 -6.75 24.03 0.45
CA LYS A 355 -7.09 23.08 -0.63
C LYS A 355 -7.04 21.59 -0.24
N LEU A 356 -6.56 21.26 0.96
CA LEU A 356 -6.45 19.87 1.39
C LEU A 356 -7.84 19.29 1.65
N GLY A 357 -8.27 18.32 0.84
CA GLY A 357 -9.56 17.65 0.99
C GLY A 357 -9.58 16.66 2.14
N ARG A 358 -8.50 15.89 2.31
CA ARG A 358 -8.42 14.77 3.26
C ARG A 358 -7.13 14.79 4.08
N LEU A 359 -7.28 14.66 5.40
CA LEU A 359 -6.18 14.37 6.31
C LEU A 359 -6.41 12.98 6.90
N LYS A 360 -5.54 12.01 6.57
CA LYS A 360 -5.59 10.67 7.17
C LYS A 360 -4.65 10.61 8.37
N LEU A 361 -5.19 10.21 9.51
CA LEU A 361 -4.50 10.09 10.79
C LEU A 361 -4.30 8.62 11.08
N ASP A 362 -3.07 8.24 11.38
CA ASP A 362 -2.71 6.89 11.78
C ASP A 362 -2.19 6.92 13.23
N ASP A 363 -2.92 6.28 14.15
CA ASP A 363 -2.43 5.98 15.49
C ASP A 363 -3.19 4.76 16.01
N ALA A 364 -2.51 3.61 15.99
CA ALA A 364 -3.15 2.31 16.08
C ALA A 364 -3.72 1.96 17.47
N HIS A 365 -3.51 2.77 18.54
CA HIS A 365 -3.79 2.28 19.91
C HIS A 365 -4.23 3.31 20.97
N ASN A 366 -4.72 4.52 20.62
CA ASN A 366 -5.00 5.53 21.67
C ASN A 366 -6.33 6.29 21.56
N ASP A 367 -7.39 5.80 22.23
CA ASP A 367 -8.68 6.52 22.34
C ASP A 367 -8.54 7.95 22.90
N THR A 368 -7.55 8.19 23.76
CA THR A 368 -7.32 9.51 24.37
C THR A 368 -6.84 10.51 23.32
N ILE A 369 -6.02 10.08 22.36
CA ILE A 369 -5.46 11.00 21.35
C ILE A 369 -6.53 11.50 20.38
N TYR A 370 -7.51 10.67 20.04
CA TYR A 370 -8.62 11.09 19.19
C TYR A 370 -9.57 12.06 19.90
N ASN A 371 -9.75 11.92 21.21
CA ASN A 371 -10.46 12.91 22.02
C ASN A 371 -9.71 14.25 22.05
N LEU A 372 -8.40 14.22 22.29
CA LEU A 372 -7.53 15.40 22.23
C LEU A 372 -7.56 16.05 20.84
N PHE A 373 -7.49 15.24 19.79
CA PHE A 373 -7.54 15.69 18.41
C PHE A 373 -8.87 16.36 18.07
N ALA A 374 -10.00 15.72 18.36
CA ALA A 374 -11.32 16.31 18.16
C ALA A 374 -11.44 17.65 18.90
N HIS A 375 -11.04 17.68 20.18
CA HIS A 375 -11.05 18.92 20.96
C HIS A 375 -10.19 20.02 20.32
N ALA A 376 -8.93 19.72 20.00
CA ALA A 376 -7.99 20.68 19.43
C ALA A 376 -8.44 21.17 18.04
N LEU A 377 -8.93 20.27 17.19
CA LEU A 377 -9.45 20.59 15.86
C LEU A 377 -10.58 21.60 15.95
N PHE A 378 -11.65 21.26 16.70
CA PHE A 378 -12.82 22.12 16.77
C PHE A 378 -12.60 23.37 17.62
N GLN A 379 -11.65 23.35 18.58
CA GLN A 379 -11.23 24.56 19.29
C GLN A 379 -10.53 25.55 18.34
N ASN A 380 -9.62 25.07 17.49
CA ASN A 380 -8.99 25.92 16.47
C ASN A 380 -10.02 26.46 15.47
N ILE A 381 -10.99 25.62 15.07
CA ILE A 381 -12.13 26.08 14.25
C ILE A 381 -12.93 27.18 14.95
N SER A 382 -13.22 27.01 16.25
CA SER A 382 -13.98 28.00 17.03
C SER A 382 -13.27 29.32 17.26
N SER A 383 -11.93 29.31 17.21
CA SER A 383 -11.08 30.47 17.46
C SER A 383 -10.86 31.34 16.22
N MET A 384 -11.24 30.86 15.04
CA MET A 384 -11.18 31.63 13.81
C MET A 384 -12.20 32.77 13.85
N ARG A 385 -11.69 34.02 13.77
CA ARG A 385 -12.48 35.24 13.89
C ARG A 385 -13.25 35.63 12.63
N HIS A 386 -12.93 35.03 11.48
CA HIS A 386 -13.62 35.28 10.22
C HIS A 386 -14.86 34.39 10.14
N ASP A 387 -15.99 34.94 9.68
CA ASP A 387 -17.20 34.15 9.46
C ASP A 387 -16.90 33.05 8.44
N ILE A 388 -17.02 31.79 8.86
CA ILE A 388 -16.78 30.63 8.00
C ILE A 388 -17.85 30.66 6.91
N SER A 389 -17.48 31.13 5.72
CA SER A 389 -18.42 31.29 4.61
C SER A 389 -18.87 29.94 4.07
N ALA A 390 -20.00 29.89 3.35
CA ALA A 390 -20.42 28.66 2.66
C ALA A 390 -19.37 28.15 1.64
N SER A 391 -18.52 29.06 1.13
CA SER A 391 -17.41 28.76 0.22
C SER A 391 -16.09 28.43 0.93
N ASP A 392 -16.04 28.45 2.27
CA ASP A 392 -14.81 28.18 2.99
C ASP A 392 -14.40 26.72 2.79
N SER A 393 -13.15 26.54 2.38
CA SER A 393 -12.58 25.23 2.13
C SER A 393 -12.66 24.27 3.33
N LEU A 394 -12.79 24.79 4.55
CA LEU A 394 -12.95 24.02 5.79
C LEU A 394 -14.21 23.16 5.78
N SER A 395 -15.26 23.61 5.09
CA SER A 395 -16.53 22.89 4.94
C SER A 395 -16.40 21.59 4.14
N LEU A 396 -15.36 21.48 3.32
CA LEU A 396 -15.11 20.33 2.45
C LEU A 396 -14.01 19.41 3.01
N ARG A 397 -13.42 19.73 4.16
CA ARG A 397 -12.31 18.93 4.72
C ARG A 397 -12.82 17.78 5.56
N VAL A 398 -12.31 16.61 5.24
CA VAL A 398 -12.56 15.37 5.99
C VAL A 398 -11.27 14.96 6.69
N PHE A 399 -11.31 14.97 8.01
CA PHE A 399 -10.26 14.40 8.84
C PHE A 399 -10.63 12.95 9.12
N THR A 400 -9.89 12.01 8.56
CA THR A 400 -10.11 10.57 8.74
C THR A 400 -9.08 10.03 9.72
N GLY A 401 -9.51 9.44 10.82
CA GLY A 401 -8.66 8.68 11.72
C GLY A 401 -8.89 7.19 11.58
N GLN A 402 -7.84 6.38 11.65
CA GLN A 402 -7.97 4.93 11.71
C GLN A 402 -7.85 4.48 13.17
N LEU A 403 -8.96 4.00 13.76
CA LEU A 403 -8.97 3.39 15.10
C LEU A 403 -9.09 1.88 14.99
N TYR A 404 -8.62 1.13 15.99
CA TYR A 404 -8.88 -0.32 16.07
C TYR A 404 -10.11 -0.66 16.92
N LEU A 405 -10.56 0.29 17.76
CA LEU A 405 -11.79 0.21 18.53
C LEU A 405 -12.66 1.41 18.17
N VAL A 406 -13.79 1.15 17.54
CA VAL A 406 -14.70 2.20 17.10
C VAL A 406 -15.40 2.76 18.34
N LYS A 407 -14.89 3.87 18.87
CA LYS A 407 -15.57 4.64 19.91
C LYS A 407 -15.59 6.10 19.51
N ILE A 408 -16.78 6.69 19.54
CA ILE A 408 -16.94 8.12 19.31
C ILE A 408 -16.28 8.90 20.45
N PRO A 409 -15.46 9.92 20.16
CA PRO A 409 -14.87 10.76 21.20
C PRO A 409 -15.91 11.32 22.16
N SER A 410 -15.67 11.23 23.46
CA SER A 410 -16.56 11.75 24.52
C SER A 410 -16.73 13.26 24.46
N TRP A 411 -15.90 13.96 23.68
CA TRP A 411 -16.07 15.38 23.36
C TRP A 411 -17.41 15.67 22.64
N PHE A 412 -17.98 14.71 21.90
CA PHE A 412 -19.30 14.86 21.28
C PHE A 412 -20.42 14.61 22.29
N GLN A 413 -21.34 15.57 22.40
CA GLN A 413 -22.42 15.54 23.40
C GLN A 413 -23.53 14.56 23.00
N HIS A 414 -23.87 14.52 21.71
CA HIS A 414 -24.88 13.62 21.19
C HIS A 414 -24.18 12.48 20.46
N GLN A 415 -24.35 11.26 20.96
CA GLN A 415 -23.77 10.05 20.36
C GLN A 415 -24.86 9.00 20.20
N GLY A 416 -24.69 8.11 19.25
CA GLY A 416 -25.61 7.00 19.04
C GLY A 416 -25.16 6.11 17.88
N TRP A 417 -26.02 5.18 17.49
CA TRP A 417 -25.81 4.22 16.42
C TRP A 417 -27.10 4.11 15.61
N ASP A 418 -27.09 4.58 14.36
CA ASP A 418 -28.23 4.43 13.43
C ASP A 418 -27.82 4.71 11.97
N SER A 419 -28.69 4.38 11.03
CA SER A 419 -28.61 4.67 9.59
C SER A 419 -29.00 6.11 9.25
N SER A 420 -29.90 6.70 10.04
CA SER A 420 -30.21 8.12 10.00
C SER A 420 -30.54 8.59 11.40
N VAL A 421 -29.99 9.72 11.79
CA VAL A 421 -29.93 10.14 13.17
C VAL A 421 -30.59 11.49 13.27
N SER A 422 -31.61 11.62 14.10
CA SER A 422 -32.24 12.90 14.41
C SER A 422 -31.87 13.33 15.83
N VAL A 423 -31.24 14.49 15.96
CA VAL A 423 -30.89 15.09 17.25
C VAL A 423 -31.80 16.30 17.50
N ASN A 424 -32.47 16.30 18.65
CA ASN A 424 -33.26 17.44 19.11
C ASN A 424 -32.32 18.56 19.54
N LEU A 425 -32.48 19.72 18.92
CA LEU A 425 -31.74 20.93 19.25
C LEU A 425 -32.34 21.58 20.51
N PRO A 426 -31.51 22.13 21.40
CA PRO A 426 -32.02 22.81 22.59
C PRO A 426 -32.81 24.06 22.20
N GLY A 427 -33.74 24.49 23.06
CA GLY A 427 -34.45 25.76 22.85
C GLY A 427 -33.48 26.93 22.75
N ASN A 428 -33.71 27.82 21.77
CA ASN A 428 -32.83 28.94 21.45
C ASN A 428 -31.37 28.51 21.23
N TRP A 429 -31.16 27.45 20.45
CA TRP A 429 -29.82 26.97 20.12
C TRP A 429 -29.05 27.94 19.24
N TYR A 430 -29.72 28.69 18.36
CA TYR A 430 -29.06 29.65 17.50
C TYR A 430 -28.87 30.98 18.23
N ILE A 431 -27.61 31.39 18.35
CA ILE A 431 -27.21 32.69 18.87
C ILE A 431 -26.58 33.47 17.71
N PRO A 432 -27.16 34.61 17.30
CA PRO A 432 -26.61 35.44 16.22
C PRO A 432 -25.13 35.76 16.45
N ASP A 433 -24.35 35.71 15.37
CA ASP A 433 -22.92 35.99 15.31
C ASP A 433 -22.00 35.11 16.18
N LYS A 434 -22.55 34.26 17.06
CA LYS A 434 -21.83 33.32 17.91
C LYS A 434 -21.91 31.89 17.41
N PHE A 435 -23.00 31.44 16.80
CA PHE A 435 -23.10 30.06 16.29
C PHE A 435 -22.32 29.88 15.00
N LEU A 436 -21.44 28.86 14.95
CA LEU A 436 -20.58 28.58 13.79
C LEU A 436 -21.17 27.47 12.91
N GLY A 437 -21.68 26.41 13.53
CA GLY A 437 -22.12 25.22 12.81
C GLY A 437 -22.09 23.96 13.67
N PHE A 438 -22.10 22.82 13.00
CA PHE A 438 -22.15 21.51 13.64
C PHE A 438 -20.84 20.76 13.44
N ALA A 439 -20.22 20.37 14.55
CA ALA A 439 -19.12 19.41 14.56
C ALA A 439 -19.71 18.01 14.49
N VAL A 440 -19.34 17.26 13.45
CA VAL A 440 -19.85 15.91 13.20
C VAL A 440 -18.69 14.93 13.16
N CYS A 441 -18.92 13.75 13.71
CA CYS A 441 -18.12 12.58 13.39
C CYS A 441 -18.98 11.34 13.17
N TYR A 442 -18.46 10.39 12.41
CA TYR A 442 -19.05 9.05 12.30
C TYR A 442 -17.98 8.01 12.02
N SER A 443 -18.31 6.74 12.28
CA SER A 443 -17.42 5.61 12.03
C SER A 443 -17.74 4.83 10.75
N ARG A 444 -16.82 3.92 10.36
CA ARG A 444 -16.86 3.07 9.16
C ARG A 444 -16.61 3.87 7.88
N SER A 445 -16.95 3.28 6.73
CA SER A 445 -16.71 3.80 5.39
C SER A 445 -17.08 5.28 5.24
N LEU A 446 -16.25 6.07 4.55
CA LEU A 446 -16.62 7.43 4.18
C LEU A 446 -17.72 7.36 3.11
N ILE A 447 -18.90 7.92 3.39
CA ILE A 447 -20.01 7.97 2.43
C ILE A 447 -20.62 9.36 2.35
N ASP A 448 -21.33 9.61 1.24
CA ASP A 448 -22.15 10.80 1.07
C ASP A 448 -23.04 10.98 2.31
N THR A 449 -22.85 12.12 2.97
CA THR A 449 -23.56 12.47 4.21
C THR A 449 -24.42 13.68 3.94
N THR A 450 -25.71 13.57 4.24
CA THR A 450 -26.64 14.71 4.18
C THR A 450 -27.03 15.16 5.58
N ALA A 451 -26.91 16.46 5.81
CA ALA A 451 -27.41 17.12 7.00
C ALA A 451 -28.70 17.88 6.66
N HIS A 452 -29.74 17.62 7.43
CA HIS A 452 -31.08 18.16 7.28
C HIS A 452 -31.44 18.94 8.53
N LEU A 453 -31.74 20.23 8.40
CA LEU A 453 -32.29 21.03 9.50
C LEU A 453 -33.82 21.08 9.33
N ILE A 454 -34.54 20.48 10.26
CA ILE A 454 -35.97 20.21 10.18
C ILE A 454 -36.75 21.16 11.11
N PRO A 455 -37.83 21.79 10.62
CA PRO A 455 -38.68 22.71 11.38
C PRO A 455 -39.42 22.00 12.53
N VAL A 456 -39.75 22.73 13.60
CA VAL A 456 -40.55 22.20 14.73
C VAL A 456 -42.02 21.98 14.33
N CYS A 457 -42.53 22.77 13.38
CA CYS A 457 -43.92 22.74 12.92
C CYS A 457 -43.96 22.52 11.41
N ASP A 458 -44.95 21.75 10.95
CA ASP A 458 -45.12 21.37 9.53
C ASP A 458 -46.00 22.35 8.74
N ASP A 459 -45.86 23.66 8.99
CA ASP A 459 -46.68 24.75 8.43
C ASP A 459 -46.28 25.12 6.97
N GLY A 460 -45.78 24.15 6.20
CA GLY A 460 -45.25 24.34 4.84
C GLY A 460 -43.77 24.72 4.77
N MET A 461 -43.02 24.52 5.87
CA MET A 461 -41.58 24.75 5.92
C MET A 461 -40.78 23.68 5.17
N SER A 462 -39.83 24.12 4.34
CA SER A 462 -38.87 23.23 3.70
C SER A 462 -37.68 22.95 4.62
N CYS A 463 -37.26 21.70 4.69
CA CYS A 463 -36.03 21.32 5.38
C CYS A 463 -34.82 22.00 4.72
N MET A 464 -33.93 22.60 5.52
CA MET A 464 -32.64 23.05 5.00
C MET A 464 -31.74 21.84 4.82
N THR A 465 -30.96 21.80 3.73
CA THR A 465 -30.17 20.62 3.37
C THR A 465 -28.76 21.02 3.00
N TRP A 466 -27.80 20.33 3.59
CA TRP A 466 -26.39 20.36 3.21
C TRP A 466 -25.94 18.95 2.85
N LYS A 467 -25.10 18.81 1.83
CA LYS A 467 -24.56 17.53 1.38
C LYS A 467 -23.04 17.60 1.30
N LEU A 468 -22.38 16.65 1.94
CA LEU A 468 -20.99 16.34 1.65
C LEU A 468 -20.97 15.48 0.38
N ALA A 469 -20.39 16.00 -0.70
CA ALA A 469 -20.17 15.26 -1.94
C ALA A 469 -18.71 14.78 -1.97
N LEU A 470 -18.52 13.47 -1.98
CA LEU A 470 -17.19 12.86 -2.13
C LEU A 470 -16.78 12.83 -3.61
N SER A 471 -15.49 12.98 -3.88
CA SER A 471 -14.89 12.92 -5.21
C SER A 471 -14.61 11.47 -5.64
N GLU A 472 -14.39 11.22 -6.94
CA GLU A 472 -14.08 9.87 -7.46
C GLU A 472 -12.82 9.25 -6.80
N CYS A 473 -11.84 10.06 -6.39
CA CYS A 473 -10.66 9.60 -5.65
C CYS A 473 -10.99 9.00 -4.26
N ASP A 474 -12.17 9.30 -3.70
CA ASP A 474 -12.62 8.77 -2.41
C ASP A 474 -13.14 7.33 -2.49
N THR A 475 -13.28 6.78 -3.71
CA THR A 475 -13.77 5.40 -3.98
C THR A 475 -12.66 4.41 -4.36
N GLU A 476 -11.46 4.87 -4.70
CA GLU A 476 -10.36 4.03 -5.21
C GLU A 476 -9.30 3.63 -4.15
N SER A 477 -9.35 4.17 -2.93
CA SER A 477 -8.38 3.78 -1.90
C SER A 477 -8.73 2.40 -1.33
N SER A 478 -8.06 1.36 -1.82
CA SER A 478 -8.24 -0.06 -1.45
C SER A 478 -7.91 -0.42 0.02
N ASP A 479 -7.74 0.56 0.91
CA ASP A 479 -7.52 0.38 2.34
C ASP A 479 -8.79 0.78 3.12
N TYR A 480 -9.93 0.15 2.84
CA TYR A 480 -11.11 0.30 3.69
C TYR A 480 -10.98 -0.65 4.88
N SER A 481 -10.58 -0.10 6.02
CA SER A 481 -10.71 -0.79 7.30
C SER A 481 -12.10 -0.48 7.88
N GLU A 482 -12.79 -1.48 8.43
CA GLU A 482 -14.11 -1.31 9.06
C GLU A 482 -14.09 -0.37 10.28
N CYS A 483 -12.94 0.20 10.62
CA CYS A 483 -12.68 0.88 11.88
C CYS A 483 -12.25 2.36 11.72
N ASP A 484 -12.45 2.97 10.56
CA ASP A 484 -12.18 4.39 10.36
C ASP A 484 -13.20 5.27 11.11
N ILE A 485 -12.77 6.44 11.60
CA ILE A 485 -13.61 7.53 12.09
C ILE A 485 -13.37 8.77 11.24
N HIS A 486 -14.44 9.47 10.88
CA HIS A 486 -14.37 10.69 10.08
C HIS A 486 -14.85 11.86 10.91
N PHE A 487 -14.11 12.96 10.90
CA PHE A 487 -14.49 14.25 11.48
C PHE A 487 -14.63 15.29 10.39
N PHE A 488 -15.72 16.05 10.43
CA PHE A 488 -15.93 17.18 9.53
C PHE A 488 -16.79 18.24 10.21
N PHE A 489 -16.81 19.42 9.61
CA PHE A 489 -17.54 20.57 10.10
C PHE A 489 -18.61 20.95 9.08
N VAL A 490 -19.87 21.03 9.53
CA VAL A 490 -20.98 21.53 8.74
C VAL A 490 -21.16 23.01 9.10
N PRO A 491 -20.71 23.96 8.26
CA PRO A 491 -20.85 25.38 8.56
C PRO A 491 -22.32 25.77 8.52
N PHE A 492 -22.76 26.57 9.48
CA PHE A 492 -24.12 27.09 9.48
C PHE A 492 -24.41 27.89 8.20
N ALA A 493 -23.44 28.67 7.72
CA ALA A 493 -23.58 29.44 6.47
C ALA A 493 -23.81 28.57 5.23
N ALA A 494 -23.30 27.32 5.21
CA ALA A 494 -23.52 26.39 4.11
C ALA A 494 -24.85 25.63 4.23
N LEU A 495 -25.37 25.51 5.45
CA LEU A 495 -26.61 24.80 5.74
C LEU A 495 -27.83 25.72 5.65
N TRP A 496 -27.72 26.97 6.11
CA TRP A 496 -28.83 27.90 6.23
C TRP A 496 -29.03 28.74 4.96
N ASP A 497 -30.17 28.55 4.31
CA ASP A 497 -30.57 29.30 3.12
C ASP A 497 -31.75 30.22 3.45
N THR A 498 -31.49 31.52 3.57
CA THR A 498 -32.50 32.52 3.90
C THR A 498 -33.64 32.58 2.89
N SER A 499 -33.39 32.21 1.62
CA SER A 499 -34.42 32.19 0.58
C SER A 499 -35.46 31.09 0.80
N LYS A 500 -35.09 30.02 1.50
CA LYS A 500 -35.96 28.88 1.83
C LYS A 500 -36.62 29.01 3.21
N ALA A 501 -36.24 30.04 3.98
CA ALA A 501 -36.69 30.20 5.37
C ALA A 501 -38.13 30.71 5.49
N ASN A 502 -38.77 31.21 4.41
CA ASN A 502 -40.16 31.69 4.41
C ASN A 502 -40.51 32.65 5.58
N GLY A 503 -39.58 33.54 5.94
CA GLY A 503 -39.76 34.52 7.03
C GLY A 503 -39.54 33.98 8.45
N LYS A 504 -39.06 32.74 8.59
CA LYS A 504 -38.71 32.11 9.87
C LYS A 504 -37.24 32.31 10.23
N THR A 505 -36.94 32.13 11.51
CA THR A 505 -35.61 32.22 12.10
C THR A 505 -35.01 30.83 12.29
N PRO A 506 -33.68 30.71 12.46
CA PRO A 506 -33.06 29.42 12.73
C PRO A 506 -33.60 28.71 13.98
N ASN A 507 -34.02 29.47 14.99
CA ASN A 507 -34.60 28.91 16.22
C ASN A 507 -35.99 28.27 16.03
N ASP A 508 -36.64 28.46 14.88
CA ASP A 508 -37.88 27.76 14.51
C ASP A 508 -37.64 26.31 14.04
N TYR A 509 -36.36 25.94 13.86
CA TYR A 509 -35.93 24.60 13.53
C TYR A 509 -35.43 23.88 14.77
N GLY A 510 -35.96 22.69 15.04
CA GLY A 510 -35.73 22.00 16.31
C GLY A 510 -35.02 20.67 16.19
N ILE A 511 -34.80 20.18 14.97
CA ILE A 511 -34.18 18.87 14.75
C ILE A 511 -33.11 19.02 13.69
N ILE A 512 -31.92 18.48 13.97
CA ILE A 512 -30.92 18.21 12.94
C ILE A 512 -30.88 16.71 12.67
N ARG A 513 -31.07 16.32 11.42
CA ARG A 513 -30.96 14.95 10.96
C ARG A 513 -29.72 14.75 10.12
N LEU A 514 -28.88 13.80 10.50
CA LEU A 514 -27.77 13.30 9.68
C LEU A 514 -28.21 12.00 9.02
N SER A 515 -28.08 11.89 7.71
CA SER A 515 -28.40 10.66 6.99
C SER A 515 -27.14 10.08 6.35
N PHE A 516 -26.91 8.80 6.60
CA PHE A 516 -25.80 8.02 6.08
C PHE A 516 -26.41 7.06 5.04
N SER A 517 -25.95 7.12 3.80
CA SER A 517 -26.53 6.36 2.68
C SER A 517 -26.43 4.83 2.89
N GLY A 518 -27.47 4.24 3.50
CA GLY A 518 -27.69 2.79 3.55
C GLY A 518 -26.91 2.01 4.62
N GLU A 519 -26.16 2.67 5.50
CA GLU A 519 -25.34 2.02 6.53
C GLU A 519 -25.62 2.58 7.92
N GLU A 520 -25.80 1.71 8.91
CA GLU A 520 -25.79 2.10 10.31
C GLU A 520 -24.38 2.48 10.76
N LYS A 521 -24.25 3.63 11.44
CA LYS A 521 -22.97 4.17 11.89
C LYS A 521 -23.06 4.67 13.31
N MET A 522 -21.96 4.52 14.05
CA MET A 522 -21.81 5.35 15.24
C MET A 522 -21.58 6.78 14.81
N TYR A 523 -22.21 7.73 15.49
CA TYR A 523 -22.03 9.15 15.22
C TYR A 523 -21.78 9.93 16.49
N GLY A 524 -21.15 11.09 16.32
CA GLY A 524 -21.03 12.13 17.33
C GLY A 524 -21.43 13.48 16.73
N LEU A 525 -22.26 14.24 17.45
CA LEU A 525 -22.67 15.58 17.07
C LEU A 525 -22.47 16.55 18.24
N ARG A 526 -21.95 17.74 17.93
CA ARG A 526 -21.84 18.85 18.87
C ARG A 526 -22.08 20.19 18.18
N LEU A 527 -22.81 21.08 18.84
CA LEU A 527 -23.00 22.46 18.39
C LEU A 527 -21.72 23.27 18.69
N LEU A 528 -21.23 24.00 17.70
CA LEU A 528 -20.00 24.80 17.82
C LEU A 528 -20.32 26.30 17.80
N TYR A 529 -19.76 27.04 18.75
CA TYR A 529 -19.91 28.49 18.89
C TYR A 529 -18.53 29.16 18.91
N LYS A 530 -18.45 30.44 18.51
CA LYS A 530 -17.27 31.29 18.70
C LYS A 530 -16.94 31.38 20.19
N GLN A 531 -15.67 31.22 20.55
CA GLN A 531 -15.26 31.39 21.94
C GLN A 531 -15.36 32.85 22.36
N GLY A 532 -16.05 33.08 23.48
CA GLY A 532 -16.13 34.34 24.19
C GLY A 532 -16.50 34.09 25.65
N PRO A 533 -16.08 34.94 26.60
CA PRO A 533 -16.25 34.71 28.05
C PRO A 533 -17.73 34.54 28.48
N GLU A 534 -18.68 35.07 27.71
CA GLU A 534 -20.12 34.92 27.96
C GLU A 534 -20.68 33.52 27.62
N VAL A 535 -20.05 32.79 26.69
CA VAL A 535 -20.53 31.48 26.23
C VAL A 535 -20.14 30.38 27.21
N GLU A 536 -18.98 30.52 27.86
CA GLU A 536 -18.48 29.57 28.86
C GLU A 536 -19.33 29.61 30.15
N ALA A 537 -19.79 30.80 30.55
CA ALA A 537 -20.76 30.98 31.63
C ALA A 537 -22.15 30.37 31.30
N LEU A 538 -22.62 30.50 30.05
CA LEU A 538 -23.91 29.93 29.60
C LEU A 538 -23.86 28.40 29.44
N LEU A 539 -22.73 27.85 28.99
CA LEU A 539 -22.51 26.40 28.91
C LEU A 539 -22.43 25.77 30.31
N GLN A 540 -21.75 26.41 31.27
CA GLN A 540 -21.73 25.97 32.67
C GLN A 540 -23.10 26.07 33.35
N MET A 541 -23.90 27.11 33.06
CA MET A 541 -25.28 27.19 33.58
C MET A 541 -26.19 26.08 33.01
N ARG A 542 -25.99 25.68 31.75
CA ARG A 542 -26.77 24.59 31.13
C ARG A 542 -26.37 23.20 31.61
N GLU A 543 -25.09 22.93 31.89
CA GLU A 543 -24.64 21.67 32.47
C GLU A 543 -25.22 21.43 33.88
N ASN A 544 -25.44 22.48 34.66
CA ASN A 544 -26.06 22.38 35.99
C ASN A 544 -27.56 22.07 35.94
N ASN A 545 -28.29 22.49 34.90
CA ASN A 545 -29.74 22.26 34.79
C ASN A 545 -30.12 20.84 34.31
N ASN A 546 -29.19 20.08 33.74
CA ASN A 546 -29.42 18.69 33.32
C ASN A 546 -29.15 17.64 34.43
N ARG A 547 -28.77 18.06 35.65
CA ARG A 547 -28.50 17.15 36.77
C ARG A 547 -29.68 16.90 37.72
N THR A 548 -30.81 17.57 37.56
CA THR A 548 -31.97 17.39 38.43
C THR A 548 -33.09 16.66 37.71
N PHE A 549 -33.02 15.32 37.67
CA PHE A 549 -34.19 14.42 37.70
C PHE A 549 -33.70 12.98 37.83
N HIS A 550 -33.44 12.52 39.05
CA HIS A 550 -33.65 11.12 39.41
C HIS A 550 -34.44 11.09 40.71
N TRP A 551 -35.67 10.59 40.59
CA TRP A 551 -36.61 10.41 41.68
C TRP A 551 -36.15 9.30 42.62
N ASP A 552 -36.32 9.57 43.91
CA ASP A 552 -36.32 8.61 44.99
C ASP A 552 -37.20 7.40 44.68
N LYS A 553 -36.69 6.21 45.01
CA LYS A 553 -37.51 5.05 45.33
C LYS A 553 -36.96 4.38 46.59
N GLU A 554 -37.52 4.80 47.71
CA GLU A 554 -37.62 4.00 48.93
C GLU A 554 -38.58 2.80 48.71
N ASP A 555 -38.26 1.74 49.47
CA ASP A 555 -39.13 0.70 50.02
C ASP A 555 -39.83 -0.32 49.12
N SER A 556 -39.41 -1.59 49.24
CA SER A 556 -40.02 -2.60 50.16
C SER A 556 -40.03 -4.04 49.59
N ILE A 557 -39.44 -4.94 50.40
CA ILE A 557 -39.53 -6.41 50.49
C ILE A 557 -38.99 -7.24 49.32
#